data_AF-A0A2V6XBN3-F1
#
_entry.id   AF-A0A2V6XBN3-F1
#
_cell.length_a   1.000
_cell.length_b   1.000
_cell.length_c   1.000
_cell.angle_alpha   90.00
_cell.angle_beta   90.00
_cell.angle_gamma   90.00
#
_symmetry.space_group_name_H-M   'P 1'
#
loop_
_entity.id
_entity.type
_entity.pdbx_description
1 polymer ?
#
loop_
_entity_poly.entity_id
_entity_poly.type
_entity_poly.pdbx_seq_one_letter_code
_entity_poly.pdbx_strand_id
1 'polypeptide(L)'
;MALDGNALVATMTQAAAGAFGQGWKDVRNYTVPELRKLAGTFVDIEQGLTARPPYYTRESADIIFRMQVRATQSVLTATTALTLIVVERAINEILAAVRTMTNQAIGFALL
;
A
#
# COMPACT_ATOMS: atom_id res chain seq x y z
N MET A 1 24.47 15.69 6.40
CA MET A 1 24.19 14.57 7.32
C MET A 1 23.51 13.52 6.47
N ALA A 2 24.04 12.30 6.43
CA ALA A 2 23.49 11.24 5.58
C ALA A 2 22.05 10.91 6.00
N LEU A 3 21.19 10.58 5.03
CA LEU A 3 19.85 10.10 5.32
C LEU A 3 19.91 8.77 6.06
N ASP A 4 19.21 8.70 7.19
CA ASP A 4 18.99 7.46 7.91
C ASP A 4 17.73 6.77 7.37
N GLY A 5 17.94 5.70 6.61
CA GLY A 5 16.85 4.90 6.05
C GLY A 5 15.88 4.35 7.11
N ASN A 6 16.35 3.98 8.30
CA ASN A 6 15.47 3.48 9.36
C ASN A 6 14.62 4.60 9.95
N ALA A 7 15.20 5.78 10.18
CA ALA A 7 14.46 6.96 10.63
C ALA A 7 13.42 7.40 9.59
N LEU A 8 13.74 7.31 8.30
CA LEU A 8 12.79 7.56 7.21
C LEU A 8 11.63 6.55 7.24
N VAL A 9 11.92 5.25 7.37
CA VAL A 9 10.87 4.22 7.47
C VAL A 9 9.97 4.46 8.67
N ALA A 10 10.53 4.76 9.83
CA ALA A 10 9.75 5.03 11.05
C ALA A 10 8.82 6.23 10.86
N THR A 11 9.35 7.34 10.34
CA THR A 11 8.61 8.58 10.09
C THR A 11 7.48 8.34 9.07
N MET A 12 7.76 7.70 7.95
CA MET A 12 6.76 7.40 6.92
C MET A 12 5.71 6.42 7.42
N THR A 13 6.10 5.43 8.24
CA THR A 13 5.16 4.46 8.82
C THR A 13 4.21 5.15 9.78
N GLN A 14 4.70 6.07 10.62
CA GLN A 14 3.84 6.85 11.50
C GLN A 14 2.85 7.73 10.72
N ALA A 15 3.33 8.41 9.66
CA ALA A 15 2.47 9.20 8.79
C ALA A 15 1.41 8.34 8.09
N ALA A 16 1.80 7.18 7.56
CA ALA A 16 0.87 6.25 6.92
C ALA A 16 -0.16 5.70 7.91
N ALA A 17 0.26 5.31 9.12
CA ALA A 17 -0.65 4.84 10.17
C ALA A 17 -1.68 5.92 10.54
N GLY A 18 -1.26 7.18 10.65
CA GLY A 18 -2.15 8.32 10.88
C GLY A 18 -3.15 8.52 9.73
N ALA A 19 -2.67 8.43 8.48
CA ALA A 19 -3.51 8.60 7.29
C ALA A 19 -4.54 7.47 7.09
N PHE A 20 -4.14 6.22 7.34
CA PHE A 20 -5.04 5.06 7.23
C PHE A 20 -5.97 4.88 8.44
N GLY A 21 -5.64 5.49 9.58
CA GLY A 21 -6.46 5.43 10.79
C GLY A 21 -6.79 3.99 11.21
N GLN A 22 -8.09 3.69 11.38
CA GLN A 22 -8.54 2.35 11.77
C GLN A 22 -8.19 1.26 10.75
N GLY A 23 -8.09 1.61 9.45
CA GLY A 23 -7.73 0.68 8.39
C GLY A 23 -6.25 0.29 8.37
N TRP A 24 -5.41 0.93 9.20
CA TRP A 24 -3.98 0.65 9.24
C TRP A 24 -3.67 -0.83 9.53
N LYS A 25 -4.43 -1.45 10.45
CA LYS A 25 -4.25 -2.86 10.83
C LYS A 25 -4.38 -3.81 9.63
N ASP A 26 -5.20 -3.44 8.66
CA ASP A 26 -5.54 -4.28 7.50
C ASP A 26 -4.51 -4.13 6.37
N VAL A 27 -3.86 -2.96 6.27
CA VAL A 27 -2.93 -2.65 5.16
C VAL A 27 -1.45 -2.66 5.57
N ARG A 28 -1.12 -2.58 6.86
CA ARG A 28 0.27 -2.37 7.34
C ARG A 28 1.28 -3.39 6.81
N ASN A 29 0.86 -4.64 6.63
CA ASN A 29 1.74 -5.72 6.18
C ASN A 29 2.19 -5.54 4.73
N TYR A 30 1.44 -4.77 3.94
CA TYR A 30 1.77 -4.39 2.57
C TYR A 30 2.42 -3.00 2.53
N THR A 31 1.93 -2.06 3.34
CA THR A 31 2.43 -0.68 3.33
C THR A 31 3.86 -0.57 3.86
N VAL A 32 4.20 -1.20 4.98
CA VAL A 32 5.54 -1.05 5.60
C VAL A 32 6.68 -1.53 4.69
N PRO A 33 6.58 -2.70 4.01
CA PRO A 33 7.58 -3.11 3.02
C PRO A 33 7.79 -2.11 1.89
N GLU A 34 6.72 -1.51 1.35
CA GLU A 34 6.83 -0.51 0.28
C GLU A 34 7.47 0.79 0.76
N LEU A 35 7.15 1.24 1.98
CA LEU A 35 7.81 2.38 2.60
C LEU A 35 9.31 2.13 2.82
N ARG A 36 9.71 0.88 3.11
CA ARG A 36 11.13 0.51 3.21
C ARG A 36 11.85 0.63 1.87
N LYS A 37 11.22 0.21 0.77
CA LYS A 37 11.78 0.40 -0.58
C LYS A 37 11.91 1.88 -0.91
N LEU A 38 10.87 2.68 -0.64
CA LEU A 38 10.88 4.12 -0.88
C LEU A 38 11.97 4.84 -0.06
N ALA A 39 12.17 4.46 1.21
CA ALA A 39 13.27 4.98 2.04
C ALA A 39 14.64 4.64 1.45
N GLY A 40 14.84 3.39 1.01
CA GLY A 40 16.06 2.96 0.35
C GLY A 40 16.35 3.80 -0.88
N THR A 41 15.35 4.06 -1.71
CA THR A 41 15.48 4.93 -2.89
C THR A 41 15.90 6.36 -2.52
N PHE A 42 15.42 6.92 -1.42
CA PHE A 42 15.87 8.26 -0.99
C PHE A 42 17.35 8.26 -0.58
N VAL A 43 17.79 7.22 0.12
CA VAL A 43 19.20 7.01 0.48
C VAL A 43 20.05 6.86 -0.77
N ASP A 44 19.62 6.06 -1.75
CA ASP A 44 20.35 5.85 -3.01
C ASP A 44 20.46 7.16 -3.82
N ILE A 45 19.37 7.95 -3.87
CA ILE A 45 19.35 9.27 -4.52
C ILE A 45 20.36 10.21 -3.84
N GLU A 46 20.36 10.29 -2.51
CA GLU A 46 21.33 11.11 -1.78
C GLU A 46 22.77 10.68 -2.10
N GLN A 47 23.07 9.39 -2.01
CA GLN A 47 24.41 8.86 -2.28
C GLN A 47 24.85 9.19 -3.71
N GLY A 48 23.98 9.01 -4.70
CA GLY A 48 24.32 9.29 -6.10
C GLY A 48 24.51 10.76 -6.45
N LEU A 49 23.78 11.65 -5.79
CA LEU A 49 23.94 13.10 -5.96
C LEU A 49 25.17 13.64 -5.22
N THR A 50 25.56 13.03 -4.09
CA THR A 50 26.62 13.54 -3.21
C THR A 50 27.98 12.86 -3.41
N ALA A 51 28.03 11.75 -4.13
CA ALA A 51 29.27 11.08 -4.52
C ALA A 51 30.22 12.02 -5.28
N ARG A 52 31.52 11.69 -5.28
CA ARG A 52 32.55 12.45 -6.01
C ARG A 52 33.39 11.51 -6.88
N PRO A 53 33.19 11.50 -8.22
CA PRO A 53 32.20 12.30 -8.96
C PRO A 53 30.75 11.83 -8.71
N PRO A 54 29.74 12.71 -8.83
CA PRO A 54 28.34 12.32 -8.76
C PRO A 54 28.00 11.35 -9.89
N TYR A 55 27.23 10.31 -9.59
CA TYR A 55 26.75 9.35 -10.59
C TYR A 55 25.25 9.50 -10.89
N TYR A 56 24.55 10.39 -10.19
CA TYR A 56 23.22 10.88 -10.57
C TYR A 56 23.24 12.38 -10.87
N THR A 57 22.40 12.77 -11.83
CA THR A 57 21.99 14.17 -12.02
C THR A 57 20.70 14.43 -11.23
N ARG A 58 20.37 15.71 -11.04
CA ARG A 58 19.08 16.10 -10.45
C ARG A 58 17.89 15.55 -11.23
N GLU A 59 18.00 15.50 -12.56
CA GLU A 59 16.95 14.98 -13.44
C GLU A 59 16.76 13.47 -13.24
N SER A 60 17.85 12.69 -13.23
CA SER A 60 17.80 11.26 -12.96
C SER A 60 17.22 10.96 -11.57
N ALA A 61 17.59 11.75 -10.55
CA ALA A 61 17.05 11.62 -9.21
C ALA A 61 15.53 11.89 -9.15
N ASP A 62 15.03 12.91 -9.86
CA ASP A 62 13.58 13.21 -9.95
C ASP A 62 12.82 12.07 -10.66
N ILE A 63 13.38 11.51 -11.71
CA ILE A 63 12.80 10.35 -12.42
C ILE A 63 12.71 9.14 -11.47
N ILE A 64 13.81 8.79 -10.79
CA ILE A 64 13.86 7.66 -9.85
C ILE A 64 12.84 7.88 -8.71
N PHE A 65 12.78 9.08 -8.16
CA PHE A 65 11.81 9.47 -7.14
C PHE A 65 10.37 9.22 -7.62
N ARG A 66 9.99 9.76 -8.78
CA ARG A 66 8.64 9.62 -9.34
C ARG A 66 8.30 8.16 -9.64
N MET A 67 9.25 7.40 -10.17
CA MET A 67 9.07 5.97 -10.43
C MET A 67 8.76 5.20 -9.15
N GLN A 68 9.54 5.42 -8.09
CA GLN A 68 9.36 4.69 -6.84
C GLN A 68 8.07 5.08 -6.13
N VAL A 69 7.68 6.36 -6.17
CA VAL A 69 6.39 6.82 -5.64
C VAL A 69 5.24 6.16 -6.40
N ARG A 70 5.29 6.12 -7.73
CA ARG A 70 4.26 5.46 -8.56
C ARG A 70 4.16 3.96 -8.28
N ALA A 71 5.30 3.27 -8.13
CA ALA A 71 5.32 1.85 -7.78
C ALA A 71 4.65 1.60 -6.41
N THR A 72 4.98 2.43 -5.42
CA THR A 72 4.37 2.39 -4.08
C THR A 72 2.86 2.60 -4.17
N GLN A 73 2.40 3.61 -4.92
CA GLN A 73 0.98 3.90 -5.13
C GLN A 73 0.24 2.70 -5.76
N SER A 74 0.83 2.06 -6.78
CA SER A 74 0.24 0.89 -7.42
C SER A 74 0.04 -0.27 -6.45
N VAL A 75 1.05 -0.56 -5.59
CA VAL A 75 0.94 -1.64 -4.59
C VAL A 75 -0.11 -1.33 -3.54
N LEU A 76 -0.17 -0.09 -3.02
CA LEU A 76 -1.19 0.29 -2.04
C LEU A 76 -2.61 0.26 -2.62
N THR A 77 -2.75 0.64 -3.90
CA THR A 77 -4.04 0.55 -4.61
C THR A 77 -4.47 -0.90 -4.78
N ALA A 78 -3.56 -1.77 -5.24
CA ALA A 78 -3.83 -3.19 -5.38
C ALA A 78 -4.18 -3.85 -4.03
N THR A 79 -3.55 -3.41 -2.94
CA THR A 79 -3.89 -3.88 -1.58
C THR A 79 -5.34 -3.56 -1.22
N THR A 80 -5.82 -2.36 -1.57
CA THR A 80 -7.23 -1.98 -1.37
C THR A 80 -8.18 -2.87 -2.18
N ALA A 81 -7.80 -3.23 -3.42
CA ALA A 81 -8.57 -4.16 -4.23
C ALA A 81 -8.64 -5.57 -3.61
N LEU A 82 -7.55 -6.05 -2.99
CA LEU A 82 -7.56 -7.30 -2.23
C LEU A 82 -8.54 -7.24 -1.04
N THR A 83 -8.63 -6.10 -0.35
CA THR A 83 -9.62 -5.90 0.72
C THR A 83 -11.06 -5.95 0.18
N LEU A 84 -11.33 -5.36 -0.98
CA LEU A 84 -12.64 -5.44 -1.64
C LEU A 84 -13.02 -6.89 -1.97
N ILE A 85 -12.08 -7.72 -2.45
CA ILE A 85 -12.32 -9.15 -2.69
C ILE A 85 -12.74 -9.89 -1.40
N VAL A 86 -12.16 -9.53 -0.25
CA VAL A 86 -12.57 -10.11 1.04
C VAL A 86 -14.00 -9.70 1.40
N VAL A 87 -14.38 -8.44 1.15
CA VAL A 87 -15.76 -7.96 1.34
C VAL A 87 -16.73 -8.71 0.42
N GLU A 88 -16.39 -8.90 -0.86
CA GLU A 88 -17.21 -9.66 -1.80
C GLU A 88 -17.43 -11.10 -1.35
N ARG A 89 -16.37 -11.77 -0.85
CA ARG A 89 -16.48 -13.11 -0.27
C ARG A 89 -17.42 -13.13 0.94
N ALA A 90 -17.29 -12.17 1.86
CA ALA A 90 -18.16 -12.07 3.02
C ALA A 90 -19.62 -11.84 2.61
N ILE A 91 -19.88 -10.97 1.62
CA ILE A 91 -21.24 -10.75 1.08
C ILE A 91 -21.79 -12.05 0.50
N ASN A 92 -21.01 -12.78 -0.29
CA ASN A 92 -21.45 -14.06 -0.85
C ASN A 92 -21.78 -15.09 0.24
N GLU A 93 -20.98 -15.18 1.31
CA GLU A 93 -21.26 -16.05 2.46
C GLU A 93 -22.54 -15.62 3.21
N ILE A 94 -22.73 -14.32 3.42
CA ILE A 94 -23.94 -13.77 4.04
C ILE A 94 -25.18 -14.11 3.21
N LEU A 95 -25.12 -13.89 1.89
CA LEU A 95 -26.22 -14.22 0.97
C LEU A 95 -26.51 -15.72 0.94
N ALA A 96 -25.46 -16.56 0.96
CA ALA A 96 -25.61 -18.00 1.05
C ALA A 96 -26.28 -18.45 2.37
N ALA A 97 -25.95 -17.80 3.49
CA ALA A 97 -26.53 -18.12 4.80
C ALA A 97 -28.04 -17.81 4.87
N VAL A 98 -28.52 -16.77 4.18
CA VAL A 98 -29.94 -16.41 4.16
C VAL A 98 -30.72 -17.02 2.98
N ARG A 99 -30.03 -17.63 2.00
CA ARG A 99 -30.62 -18.19 0.78
C ARG A 99 -31.86 -19.04 1.04
N THR A 100 -31.75 -20.06 1.88
CA THR A 100 -32.84 -21.02 2.10
C THR A 100 -34.07 -20.37 2.71
N MET A 101 -33.90 -19.59 3.78
CA MET A 101 -35.04 -18.92 4.44
C MET A 101 -35.72 -17.93 3.52
N THR A 102 -34.94 -17.19 2.72
CA THR A 102 -35.45 -16.19 1.78
C THR A 102 -36.20 -16.86 0.63
N ASN A 103 -35.61 -17.86 0.00
CA ASN A 103 -36.25 -18.57 -1.13
C ASN A 103 -37.52 -19.30 -0.68
N GLN A 104 -37.55 -19.86 0.54
CA GLN A 104 -38.75 -20.47 1.11
C GLN A 104 -39.86 -19.44 1.37
N ALA A 105 -39.53 -18.30 1.99
CA ALA A 105 -40.51 -17.26 2.29
C ALA A 105 -41.11 -16.63 1.02
N ILE A 106 -40.30 -16.50 -0.03
CA ILE A 106 -40.71 -15.86 -1.30
C ILE A 106 -41.42 -16.86 -2.24
N GLY A 107 -41.15 -18.17 -2.11
CA GLY A 107 -41.78 -19.21 -2.92
C GLY A 107 -41.13 -19.46 -4.28
N PHE A 108 -39.97 -18.84 -4.57
CA PHE A 108 -39.11 -19.16 -5.71
C PHE A 108 -37.64 -18.89 -5.37
N ALA A 109 -36.71 -19.43 -6.17
CA ALA A 109 -35.27 -19.25 -5.96
C ALA A 109 -34.80 -17.87 -6.47
N LEU A 110 -34.64 -16.93 -5.54
CA LEU A 110 -34.08 -15.59 -5.81
C LEU A 110 -32.57 -15.55 -5.58
N LEU A 111 -32.13 -16.09 -4.44
CA LEU A 111 -30.74 -16.12 -4.00
C LEU A 111 -30.07 -17.43 -4.34
#